data_AF-A0AAN4YNR0-F1
#
_entry.id   AF-A0AAN4YNR0-F1
#
_cell.length_a   1.000
_cell.length_b   1.000
_cell.length_c   1.000
_cell.angle_alpha   90.00
_cell.angle_beta   90.00
_cell.angle_gamma   90.00
#
_symmetry.space_group_name_H-M   'P 1'
#
loop_
_entity.id
_entity.type
_entity.pdbx_description
1 polymer ?
#
loop_
_entity_poly.entity_id
_entity_poly.type
_entity_poly.pdbx_seq_one_letter_code
_entity_poly.pdbx_strand_id
1 'polypeptide(L)'
;MSVTSLDSYPQPIGEISGKLIKNTPPAISCYPGPYQNDEECAYVYSQWSNETWQSLSPVGYIYPTDDNCPPVDLSSGEKPGNCTLGQAPLYTINATEPEELATGMAFAKKNNIRLVVRNTGHDILGK
;
A
#
# COMPACT_ATOMS: atom_id res chain seq x y z
N MET A 1 -6.20 1.10 -13.96
CA MET A 1 -6.31 2.01 -12.80
C MET A 1 -4.89 2.47 -12.52
N SER A 2 -4.56 3.74 -12.73
CA SER A 2 -3.17 4.21 -12.63
C SER A 2 -2.94 4.81 -11.25
N VAL A 3 -2.31 4.04 -10.37
CA VAL A 3 -1.99 4.45 -9.01
C VAL A 3 -0.70 5.27 -9.03
N THR A 4 -0.79 6.52 -8.57
CA THR A 4 0.38 7.38 -8.34
C THR A 4 0.69 7.42 -6.85
N SER A 5 1.93 7.13 -6.49
CA SER A 5 2.33 7.07 -5.09
C SER A 5 3.32 8.13 -4.65
N LEU A 6 3.22 8.59 -3.41
CA LEU A 6 3.93 9.75 -2.86
C LEU A 6 4.62 9.42 -1.52
N ASP A 7 5.91 9.76 -1.40
CA ASP A 7 6.79 9.35 -0.29
C ASP A 7 6.97 10.40 0.83
N SER A 8 6.34 11.58 0.75
CA SER A 8 6.31 12.58 1.83
C SER A 8 5.36 13.73 1.49
N TYR A 9 4.50 14.17 2.40
CA TYR A 9 3.76 15.44 2.21
C TYR A 9 3.23 16.13 3.48
N PRO A 10 3.20 17.49 3.50
CA PRO A 10 2.27 18.27 4.32
C PRO A 10 1.12 18.88 3.48
N GLN A 11 -0.12 18.37 3.64
CA GLN A 11 -1.44 18.87 3.14
C GLN A 11 -1.91 18.56 1.68
N PRO A 12 -2.90 17.70 1.44
CA PRO A 12 -3.41 17.42 0.08
C PRO A 12 -3.94 18.68 -0.63
N ILE A 13 -3.68 18.84 -1.94
CA ILE A 13 -4.39 19.86 -2.75
C ILE A 13 -5.86 19.47 -2.83
N GLY A 14 -6.78 20.44 -2.77
CA GLY A 14 -8.23 20.21 -2.72
C GLY A 14 -8.78 19.22 -3.76
N GLU A 15 -8.22 19.17 -4.97
CA GLU A 15 -8.65 18.24 -6.04
C GLU A 15 -8.25 16.77 -5.79
N ILE A 16 -7.16 16.52 -5.06
CA ILE A 16 -6.68 15.15 -4.73
C ILE A 16 -6.97 14.76 -3.28
N SER A 17 -7.46 15.69 -2.45
CA SER A 17 -7.65 15.48 -1.01
C SER A 17 -8.62 14.36 -0.65
N GLY A 18 -9.65 14.12 -1.47
CA GLY A 18 -10.60 13.01 -1.28
C GLY A 18 -10.14 11.68 -1.87
N LYS A 19 -9.05 11.69 -2.65
CA LYS A 19 -8.55 10.54 -3.42
C LYS A 19 -7.19 10.03 -2.94
N LEU A 20 -6.63 10.69 -1.93
CA LEU A 20 -5.38 10.32 -1.31
C LEU A 20 -5.63 9.23 -0.26
N ILE A 21 -5.15 8.03 -0.54
CA ILE A 21 -5.15 6.90 0.37
C ILE A 21 -3.83 6.94 1.13
N LYS A 22 -3.89 7.02 2.47
CA LYS A 22 -2.71 6.76 3.30
C LYS A 22 -2.52 5.25 3.35
N ASN A 23 -1.42 4.77 2.81
CA ASN A 23 -1.16 3.35 2.73
C ASN A 23 -0.84 2.79 4.11
N THR A 24 -1.26 1.54 4.33
CA THR A 24 -0.92 0.73 5.51
C THR A 24 -0.48 -0.65 5.03
N PRO A 25 0.47 -1.30 5.72
CA PRO A 25 0.89 -2.64 5.33
C PRO A 25 -0.31 -3.61 5.31
N PRO A 26 -0.41 -4.52 4.33
CA PRO A 26 -1.59 -5.39 4.20
C PRO A 26 -1.81 -6.29 5.43
N ALA A 27 -0.74 -6.77 6.07
CA ALA A 27 -0.81 -7.60 7.27
C ALA A 27 -0.79 -6.80 8.60
N ILE A 28 -0.96 -5.47 8.59
CA ILE A 28 -0.86 -4.65 9.82
C ILE A 28 -1.83 -5.09 10.92
N SER A 29 -2.96 -5.71 10.55
CA SER A 29 -3.95 -6.26 11.49
C SER A 29 -3.41 -7.40 12.36
N CYS A 30 -2.37 -8.10 11.89
CA CYS A 30 -1.73 -9.18 12.63
C CYS A 30 -0.76 -8.69 13.71
N TYR A 31 -0.44 -7.39 13.76
CA TYR A 31 0.62 -6.84 14.61
C TYR A 31 0.03 -5.99 15.75
N PRO A 32 0.66 -5.98 16.94
CA PRO A 32 0.19 -5.18 18.07
C PRO A 32 0.16 -3.68 17.72
N GLY A 33 -0.96 -3.04 18.00
CA GLY A 33 -1.13 -1.61 17.73
C GLY A 33 -2.59 -1.20 17.53
N PRO A 34 -2.82 0.03 17.07
CA PRO A 34 -4.18 0.58 16.92
C PRO A 34 -5.00 -0.10 15.82
N TYR A 35 -4.36 -0.86 14.93
CA TYR A 35 -5.00 -1.57 13.83
C TYR A 35 -5.10 -3.08 14.05
N GLN A 36 -4.65 -3.59 15.21
CA GLN A 36 -4.67 -5.01 15.51
C GLN A 36 -6.10 -5.56 15.49
N ASN A 37 -6.32 -6.63 14.73
CA ASN A 37 -7.60 -7.34 14.65
C ASN A 37 -7.36 -8.79 14.20
N ASP A 38 -7.70 -9.74 15.08
CA ASP A 38 -7.43 -11.17 14.86
C ASP A 38 -8.27 -11.76 13.70
N GLU A 39 -9.52 -11.29 13.51
CA GLU A 39 -10.40 -11.74 12.43
C GLU A 39 -9.88 -11.23 11.06
N GLU A 40 -9.50 -9.95 11.01
CA GLU A 40 -8.90 -9.35 9.82
C GLU A 40 -7.54 -9.99 9.52
N CYS A 41 -6.74 -10.29 10.54
CA CYS A 41 -5.47 -10.99 10.36
C CYS A 41 -5.68 -12.38 9.74
N ALA A 42 -6.65 -13.15 10.24
CA ALA A 42 -6.98 -14.46 9.68
C ALA A 42 -7.45 -14.34 8.22
N TYR A 43 -8.23 -13.31 7.89
CA TYR A 43 -8.64 -13.04 6.52
C TYR A 43 -7.44 -12.72 5.63
N VAL A 44 -6.58 -11.78 6.03
CA VAL A 44 -5.36 -11.41 5.28
C VAL A 44 -4.45 -12.62 5.07
N TYR A 45 -4.24 -13.43 6.11
CA TYR A 45 -3.44 -14.65 6.02
C TYR A 45 -4.00 -15.62 4.97
N SER A 46 -5.34 -15.81 4.95
CA SER A 46 -6.00 -16.67 3.96
C SER A 46 -5.90 -16.16 2.52
N GLN A 47 -5.82 -14.84 2.33
CA GLN A 47 -5.75 -14.19 1.02
C GLN A 47 -4.31 -13.93 0.56
N TRP A 48 -3.30 -14.20 1.40
CA TRP A 48 -1.93 -13.77 1.11
C TRP A 48 -1.39 -14.29 -0.22
N SER A 49 -1.75 -15.54 -0.57
CA SER A 49 -1.37 -16.19 -1.84
C SER A 49 -2.33 -15.91 -3.00
N ASN A 50 -3.35 -15.07 -2.80
CA ASN A 50 -4.33 -14.71 -3.82
C ASN A 50 -3.83 -13.48 -4.62
N GLU A 51 -3.37 -13.73 -5.85
CA GLU A 51 -2.84 -12.68 -6.73
C GLU A 51 -3.84 -11.56 -7.04
N THR A 52 -5.14 -11.87 -7.09
CA THR A 52 -6.19 -10.88 -7.30
C THR A 52 -6.32 -9.95 -6.09
N TRP A 53 -6.29 -10.52 -4.89
CA TRP A 53 -6.32 -9.74 -3.64
C TRP A 53 -5.09 -8.84 -3.53
N GLN A 54 -3.90 -9.39 -3.84
CA GLN A 54 -2.66 -8.62 -3.87
C GLN A 54 -2.70 -7.49 -4.91
N SER A 55 -3.24 -7.75 -6.11
CA SER A 55 -3.33 -6.75 -7.19
C SER A 55 -4.25 -5.57 -6.86
N LEU A 56 -5.26 -5.79 -6.01
CA LEU A 56 -6.23 -4.76 -5.61
C LEU A 56 -5.73 -3.91 -4.44
N SER A 57 -4.72 -4.39 -3.70
CA SER A 57 -4.14 -3.62 -2.61
C SER A 57 -3.20 -2.53 -3.15
N PRO A 58 -3.33 -1.26 -2.70
CA PRO A 58 -2.44 -0.16 -3.10
C PRO A 58 -0.94 -0.45 -2.86
N VAL A 59 -0.65 -1.30 -1.87
CA VAL A 59 0.69 -1.73 -1.48
C VAL A 59 0.83 -3.25 -1.48
N GLY A 60 -0.03 -3.96 -2.22
CA GLY A 60 0.12 -5.39 -2.42
C GLY A 60 1.32 -5.69 -3.31
N TYR A 61 1.95 -6.84 -3.03
CA TYR A 61 3.05 -7.37 -3.81
C TYR A 61 2.78 -8.84 -4.06
N ILE A 62 2.71 -9.24 -5.34
CA ILE A 62 2.52 -10.66 -5.70
C ILE A 62 3.83 -11.43 -5.50
N TYR A 63 4.97 -10.75 -5.68
CA TYR A 63 6.31 -11.30 -5.49
C TYR A 63 7.20 -10.30 -4.72
N PRO A 64 6.98 -10.08 -3.42
CA PRO A 64 7.78 -9.16 -2.63
C PRO A 64 9.23 -9.67 -2.53
N THR A 65 10.20 -8.85 -2.93
CA THR A 65 11.63 -9.15 -2.71
C THR A 65 12.06 -8.91 -1.28
N ASP A 66 11.39 -8.00 -0.57
CA ASP A 66 11.56 -7.71 0.86
C ASP A 66 10.18 -7.52 1.49
N ASP A 67 9.78 -8.43 2.38
CA ASP A 67 8.53 -8.31 3.12
C ASP A 67 8.78 -7.70 4.50
N ASN A 68 8.45 -6.42 4.63
CA ASN A 68 8.64 -5.64 5.86
C ASN A 68 7.45 -5.78 6.82
N CYS A 69 6.42 -6.53 6.43
CA CYS A 69 5.24 -6.84 7.24
C CYS A 69 4.61 -8.16 6.75
N PRO A 70 5.27 -9.31 7.00
CA PRO A 70 4.79 -10.60 6.55
C PRO A 70 3.47 -11.00 7.23
N PRO A 71 2.68 -11.89 6.60
CA PRO A 71 1.48 -12.42 7.21
C PRO A 71 1.88 -13.29 8.40
N VAL A 72 1.04 -13.33 9.43
CA VAL A 72 1.32 -14.07 10.66
C VAL A 72 0.20 -15.06 10.91
N ASP A 73 0.54 -16.32 11.11
CA ASP A 73 -0.44 -17.33 11.52
C ASP A 73 -0.61 -17.33 13.03
N LEU A 74 -1.49 -16.44 13.52
CA LEU A 74 -1.82 -16.36 14.94
C LEU A 74 -2.38 -17.68 15.50
N SER A 75 -3.00 -18.53 14.66
CA SER A 75 -3.58 -19.81 15.09
C SER A 75 -2.52 -20.88 15.35
N SER A 76 -1.36 -20.77 14.69
CA SER A 76 -0.21 -21.65 14.92
C SER A 76 0.63 -21.26 16.15
N GLY A 77 0.31 -20.12 16.78
CA GLY A 77 1.09 -19.53 17.88
C GLY A 77 2.30 -18.71 17.40
N GLU A 78 2.35 -18.35 16.12
CA GLU A 78 3.35 -17.44 15.57
C GLU A 78 3.24 -16.07 16.23
N LYS A 79 4.40 -15.44 16.50
CA LYS A 79 4.45 -14.12 17.14
C LYS A 79 4.79 -13.06 16.10
N PRO A 80 3.95 -12.02 15.94
CA PRO A 80 4.25 -10.91 15.05
C PRO A 80 5.55 -10.22 15.45
N GLY A 81 6.43 -10.00 14.48
CA GLY A 81 7.67 -9.24 14.64
C GLY A 81 7.44 -7.73 14.51
N ASN A 82 8.25 -7.08 13.67
CA ASN A 82 8.03 -5.68 13.30
C ASN A 82 7.27 -5.62 11.97
N CYS A 83 6.31 -4.68 11.86
CA CYS A 83 5.57 -4.43 10.65
C CYS A 83 5.71 -2.96 10.25
N THR A 84 6.28 -2.73 9.07
CA THR A 84 6.42 -1.39 8.49
C THR A 84 6.06 -1.40 7.01
N LEU A 85 5.80 -0.23 6.42
CA LEU A 85 5.60 -0.10 4.97
C LEU A 85 6.87 -0.41 4.17
N GLY A 86 8.05 -0.34 4.79
CA GLY A 86 9.32 -0.57 4.09
C GLY A 86 9.52 0.41 2.94
N GLN A 87 9.76 -0.12 1.74
CA GLN A 87 9.91 0.65 0.50
C GLN A 87 8.56 0.96 -0.18
N ALA A 88 7.45 0.48 0.38
CA ALA A 88 6.14 0.80 -0.15
C ALA A 88 5.83 2.30 0.08
N PRO A 89 5.18 2.94 -0.89
CA PRO A 89 4.92 4.36 -0.83
C PRO A 89 3.92 4.71 0.29
N LEU A 90 4.08 5.88 0.89
CA LEU A 90 3.26 6.31 2.04
C LEU A 90 1.82 6.67 1.65
N TYR A 91 1.64 7.19 0.44
CA TYR A 91 0.33 7.55 -0.07
C TYR A 91 0.13 7.03 -1.49
N THR A 92 -1.12 6.78 -1.82
CA THR A 92 -1.61 6.38 -3.14
C THR A 92 -2.72 7.31 -3.57
N ILE A 93 -2.67 7.80 -4.81
CA ILE A 93 -3.76 8.53 -5.46
C ILE A 93 -4.62 7.52 -6.20
N ASN A 94 -5.88 7.38 -5.79
CA ASN A 94 -6.87 6.60 -6.51
C ASN A 94 -7.46 7.41 -7.66
N ALA A 95 -6.69 7.55 -8.75
CA ALA A 95 -7.12 8.27 -9.94
C ALA A 95 -8.08 7.42 -10.77
N THR A 96 -9.28 7.94 -11.00
CA THR A 96 -10.30 7.33 -11.87
C THR A 96 -10.38 8.03 -13.23
N GLU A 97 -9.94 9.28 -13.30
CA GLU A 97 -9.95 10.09 -14.52
C GLU A 97 -8.52 10.56 -14.91
N PRO A 98 -8.21 10.78 -16.20
CA PRO A 98 -6.91 11.24 -16.66
C PRO A 98 -6.44 12.56 -16.02
N GLU A 99 -7.36 13.47 -15.73
CA GLU A 99 -7.08 14.79 -15.14
C GLU A 99 -6.52 14.65 -13.71
N GLU A 100 -6.97 13.65 -12.97
CA GLU A 100 -6.53 13.37 -11.60
C GLU A 100 -5.11 12.84 -11.58
N LEU A 101 -4.77 12.00 -12.56
CA LEU A 101 -3.40 11.53 -12.78
C LEU A 101 -2.47 12.69 -13.13
N ALA A 102 -2.87 13.55 -14.07
CA ALA A 102 -2.09 14.72 -14.47
C ALA A 102 -1.85 15.67 -13.28
N THR A 103 -2.88 15.90 -12.46
CA THR A 103 -2.79 16.72 -11.24
C THR A 103 -1.87 16.11 -10.20
N GLY A 104 -1.98 14.79 -9.96
CA GLY A 104 -1.09 14.05 -9.07
C GLY A 104 0.37 14.09 -9.50
N MET A 105 0.64 13.92 -10.80
CA MET A 105 1.99 14.02 -11.36
C MET A 105 2.57 15.44 -11.24
N ALA A 106 1.77 16.47 -11.57
CA ALA A 106 2.17 17.86 -11.43
C ALA A 106 2.51 18.22 -9.98
N PHE A 107 1.72 17.71 -9.03
CA PHE A 107 1.96 17.86 -7.61
C PHE A 107 3.24 17.19 -7.15
N ALA A 108 3.46 15.93 -7.54
CA ALA A 108 4.69 15.20 -7.21
C ALA A 108 5.92 15.97 -7.71
N LYS A 109 5.88 16.43 -8.96
CA LYS A 109 6.94 17.24 -9.56
C LYS A 109 7.16 18.57 -8.83
N LYS A 110 6.09 19.30 -8.54
CA LYS A 110 6.15 20.61 -7.85
C LYS A 110 6.80 20.51 -6.47
N ASN A 111 6.59 19.39 -5.79
CA ASN A 111 7.03 19.20 -4.41
C ASN A 111 8.23 18.26 -4.29
N ASN A 112 8.86 17.88 -5.41
CA ASN A 112 10.01 16.97 -5.44
C ASN A 112 9.75 15.63 -4.73
N ILE A 113 8.53 15.09 -4.91
CA ILE A 113 8.13 13.80 -4.34
C ILE A 113 8.42 12.71 -5.37
N ARG A 114 9.01 11.60 -4.93
CA ARG A 114 9.18 10.41 -5.76
C ARG A 114 7.81 9.89 -6.18
N LEU A 115 7.65 9.69 -7.48
CA LEU A 115 6.43 9.16 -8.08
C LEU A 115 6.65 7.70 -8.46
N VAL A 116 5.77 6.82 -7.97
CA VAL A 116 5.73 5.41 -8.35
C VAL A 116 4.42 5.16 -9.07
N VAL A 117 4.47 4.59 -10.28
CA VAL A 117 3.28 4.27 -11.09
C VAL A 117 3.00 2.79 -10.96
N ARG A 118 1.84 2.44 -10.40
CA ARG A 118 1.40 1.05 -10.25
C ARG A 118 0.10 0.78 -10.99
N ASN A 119 -0.03 -0.44 -11.52
CA ASN A 119 -1.25 -0.95 -12.13
C ASN A 119 -1.79 -2.18 -11.37
N THR A 120 -1.05 -3.30 -11.32
CA THR A 120 -1.53 -4.58 -10.73
C THR A 120 -0.53 -5.28 -9.81
N GLY A 121 0.56 -4.64 -9.38
CA GLY A 121 1.50 -5.24 -8.41
C GLY A 121 2.30 -6.46 -8.91
N HIS A 122 2.26 -6.77 -10.21
CA HIS A 122 3.03 -7.84 -10.86
C HIS A 122 4.50 -7.45 -11.13
N ASP A 123 4.94 -6.28 -10.66
CA ASP A 123 6.31 -5.85 -10.85
C ASP A 123 7.25 -6.60 -9.88
N ILE A 124 7.91 -7.62 -10.42
CA ILE A 124 8.89 -8.47 -9.72
C ILE A 124 10.17 -7.72 -9.29
N LEU A 125 10.35 -6.45 -9.68
CA LEU A 125 11.53 -5.62 -9.36
C LEU A 125 11.21 -4.49 -8.38
N GLY A 126 9.99 -4.43 -7.84
CA GLY A 126 9.59 -3.40 -6.88
C GLY A 126 9.47 -2.00 -7.49
N LYS A 127 9.19 -1.89 -8.80
CA LYS A 127 8.98 -0.61 -9.49
C LYS A 127 7.51 -0.17 -9.52
#